data_AF-A0AAQ4E3Z9-F1
#
_entry.id   AF-A0AAQ4E3Z9-F1
#
_cell.length_a   1.000
_cell.length_b   1.000
_cell.length_c   1.000
_cell.angle_alpha   90.00
_cell.angle_beta   90.00
_cell.angle_gamma   90.00
#
_symmetry.space_group_name_H-M   'P 1'
#
loop_
_entity.id
_entity.type
_entity.pdbx_description
1 polymer ?
#
loop_
_entity_poly.entity_id
_entity_poly.type
_entity_poly.pdbx_seq_one_letter_code
_entity_poly.pdbx_strand_id
1 'polypeptide(L)'
;MMASPSSPSKNPVHLGPVLEESVACSSSVVLAPADEGSPECHLTWRERWIPFFRGLGLESVLFLYTITFAMRFVVTQQLFIAKSCLSAYPEDVCATLSQQNATVRDAVTRNANIHNLLLVLSEFVPAAVMSVFLSSWCDKHGNRIPLLLNLCGAFVLDAGTVVTVLVFSAPMYVNVVLGLVCGVTGGLVCMTAIVESNASRSSREDMRAVKFLFVMSALLVGVQLGQLISGELFSAGGYLPVYCVSVGIVLFNILMVVVFNAGTTSSTSRLRDMLKDLRMHNFKEGFDAAFGWRPHGLRHRLVLLALSLGVILFNAESQCTYFTWFGSKAFLTRVTARRNALYRSDTYSSSRT
;
A
#
# COMPACT_ATOMS: atom_id res chain seq x y z
N MET A 1 -18.33 -45.38 61.39
CA MET A 1 -19.10 -45.54 60.13
C MET A 1 -18.57 -44.49 59.16
N MET A 2 -17.45 -44.74 58.48
CA MET A 2 -17.35 -45.39 57.16
C MET A 2 -18.19 -44.68 56.08
N ALA A 3 -17.50 -43.95 55.19
CA ALA A 3 -17.44 -44.19 53.73
C ALA A 3 -17.44 -42.89 52.89
N SER A 4 -16.32 -42.63 52.22
CA SER A 4 -16.29 -42.19 50.81
C SER A 4 -16.65 -43.43 49.93
N PRO A 5 -17.07 -43.38 48.63
CA PRO A 5 -16.59 -42.44 47.59
C PRO A 5 -17.61 -42.09 46.47
N SER A 6 -17.13 -41.37 45.43
CA SER A 6 -17.39 -41.54 43.98
C SER A 6 -17.89 -40.31 43.19
N SER A 7 -17.11 -39.97 42.15
CA SER A 7 -17.43 -39.06 41.04
C SER A 7 -18.48 -39.64 40.07
N PRO A 8 -19.05 -38.84 39.15
CA PRO A 8 -18.92 -39.26 37.74
C PRO A 8 -18.74 -38.12 36.70
N SER A 9 -17.87 -38.43 35.73
CA SER A 9 -18.03 -38.35 34.28
C SER A 9 -18.44 -37.04 33.56
N LYS A 10 -17.51 -36.57 32.73
CA LYS A 10 -17.68 -35.61 31.63
C LYS A 10 -18.19 -36.34 30.37
N ASN A 11 -19.18 -35.78 29.68
CA ASN A 11 -19.49 -36.13 28.29
C ASN A 11 -19.01 -35.00 27.36
N PRO A 12 -18.18 -35.27 26.33
CA PRO A 12 -17.84 -34.29 25.31
C PRO A 12 -18.86 -34.26 24.17
N VAL A 13 -19.04 -33.06 23.62
CA VAL A 13 -19.85 -32.73 22.44
C VAL A 13 -19.20 -33.30 21.19
N HIS A 14 -19.97 -34.04 20.39
CA HIS A 14 -19.59 -34.52 19.06
C HIS A 14 -19.37 -33.36 18.08
N LEU A 15 -18.17 -33.27 17.49
CA LEU A 15 -17.90 -32.59 16.22
C LEU A 15 -17.49 -33.65 15.18
N GLY A 16 -18.13 -33.63 14.02
CA GLY A 16 -17.89 -34.56 12.92
C GLY A 16 -16.52 -34.40 12.24
N PRO A 17 -16.16 -35.32 11.32
CA PRO A 17 -14.78 -35.59 10.95
C PRO A 17 -14.37 -34.80 9.70
N VAL A 18 -13.62 -33.71 9.86
CA VAL A 18 -12.77 -33.16 8.80
C VAL A 18 -11.60 -32.47 9.51
N LEU A 19 -10.56 -33.21 9.93
CA LEU A 19 -9.19 -32.71 10.24
C LEU A 19 -8.24 -33.80 10.81
N GLU A 20 -8.40 -35.07 10.45
CA GLU A 20 -7.59 -36.17 11.02
C GLU A 20 -6.33 -36.54 10.21
N GLU A 21 -5.71 -35.58 9.51
CA GLU A 21 -4.47 -35.83 8.74
C GLU A 21 -3.29 -34.92 9.12
N SER A 22 -3.33 -34.23 10.27
CA SER A 22 -2.21 -33.35 10.69
C SER A 22 -1.73 -33.51 12.13
N VAL A 23 -2.19 -34.53 12.88
CA VAL A 23 -1.82 -34.75 14.29
C VAL A 23 -0.95 -36.00 14.46
N ALA A 24 0.13 -36.12 13.69
CA ALA A 24 1.11 -37.20 13.88
C ALA A 24 2.36 -36.81 14.70
N CYS A 25 2.48 -35.56 15.18
CA CYS A 25 3.74 -35.08 15.78
C CYS A 25 3.63 -34.57 17.23
N SER A 26 2.55 -34.86 17.98
CA SER A 26 2.40 -34.26 19.31
C SER A 26 1.82 -35.18 20.39
N SER A 27 2.22 -36.46 20.42
CA SER A 27 1.87 -37.34 21.54
C SER A 27 2.94 -38.40 21.81
N SER A 28 4.03 -38.00 22.46
CA SER A 28 4.86 -38.87 23.30
C SER A 28 5.88 -38.05 24.10
N VAL A 29 5.41 -37.31 25.12
CA VAL A 29 6.29 -36.84 26.20
C VAL A 29 6.26 -37.91 27.29
N VAL A 30 7.25 -38.81 27.27
CA VAL A 30 7.65 -39.61 28.43
C VAL A 30 9.10 -39.21 28.72
N LEU A 31 9.36 -38.83 29.98
CA LEU A 31 10.67 -38.40 30.49
C LEU A 31 11.78 -39.41 30.14
N ALA A 32 12.80 -38.96 29.40
CA ALA A 32 14.13 -39.58 29.32
C ALA A 32 15.18 -38.46 29.09
N PRO A 33 16.42 -38.60 29.59
CA PRO A 33 17.37 -37.50 29.73
C PRO A 33 18.01 -37.11 28.39
N ALA A 34 18.56 -35.89 28.38
CA ALA A 34 19.21 -35.24 27.26
C ALA A 34 20.26 -36.13 26.56
N ASP A 35 20.00 -36.49 25.31
CA ASP A 35 21.02 -36.91 24.35
C ASP A 35 20.60 -36.52 22.93
N GLU A 36 21.61 -36.38 22.07
CA GLU A 36 21.64 -35.69 20.79
C GLU A 36 20.52 -36.00 19.76
N GLY A 37 20.14 -34.96 19.00
CA GLY A 37 19.54 -35.11 17.67
C GLY A 37 18.00 -35.07 17.62
N SER A 38 17.41 -33.88 17.70
CA SER A 38 16.04 -33.67 17.19
C SER A 38 15.99 -34.01 15.70
N PRO A 39 15.05 -34.84 15.20
CA PRO A 39 14.94 -35.10 13.78
C PRO A 39 14.46 -33.82 13.08
N GLU A 40 15.34 -33.19 12.28
CA GLU A 40 14.92 -32.17 11.33
C GLU A 40 13.92 -32.83 10.36
N CYS A 41 12.63 -32.54 10.53
CA CYS A 41 11.62 -32.96 9.57
C CYS A 41 11.89 -32.18 8.27
N HIS A 42 12.65 -32.79 7.35
CA HIS A 42 12.90 -32.26 6.02
C HIS A 42 11.59 -32.27 5.22
N LEU A 43 10.78 -31.22 5.39
CA LEU A 43 9.61 -31.00 4.55
C LEU A 43 10.02 -30.94 3.09
N THR A 44 9.27 -31.63 2.24
CA THR A 44 9.52 -31.58 0.80
C THR A 44 9.24 -30.17 0.26
N TRP A 45 9.93 -29.78 -0.82
CA TRP A 45 9.76 -28.45 -1.44
C TRP A 45 8.29 -28.14 -1.77
N ARG A 46 7.51 -29.14 -2.19
CA ARG A 46 6.07 -28.99 -2.49
C ARG A 46 5.24 -28.66 -1.25
N GLU A 47 5.48 -29.35 -0.14
CA GLU A 47 4.77 -29.11 1.13
C GLU A 47 5.13 -27.76 1.75
N ARG A 48 6.30 -27.21 1.43
CA ARG A 48 6.74 -25.88 1.89
C ARG A 48 6.15 -24.74 1.04
N TRP A 49 6.15 -24.87 -0.29
CA TRP A 49 5.80 -23.75 -1.19
C TRP A 49 4.32 -23.69 -1.58
N ILE A 50 3.60 -24.81 -1.68
CA ILE A 50 2.16 -24.81 -2.03
C ILE A 50 1.31 -24.03 -1.00
N PRO A 51 1.41 -24.29 0.32
CA PRO A 51 0.66 -23.52 1.31
C PRO A 51 1.15 -22.06 1.40
N PHE A 52 2.43 -21.81 1.10
CA PHE A 52 2.97 -20.45 1.02
C PHE A 52 2.26 -19.62 -0.05
N PHE A 53 2.20 -20.11 -1.30
CA PHE A 53 1.52 -19.40 -2.39
C PHE A 53 0.01 -19.25 -2.15
N ARG A 54 -0.62 -20.25 -1.55
CA ARG A 54 -2.05 -20.16 -1.17
C ARG A 54 -2.30 -19.14 -0.05
N GLY A 55 -1.28 -18.81 0.74
CA GLY A 55 -1.30 -17.79 1.77
C GLY A 55 -0.89 -16.38 1.32
N LEU A 56 -0.68 -16.15 0.00
CA LEU A 56 -0.28 -14.86 -0.59
C LEU A 56 -1.46 -13.99 -1.10
N GLY A 57 -2.69 -14.29 -0.67
CA GLY A 57 -3.89 -13.57 -1.14
C GLY A 57 -3.88 -12.09 -0.77
N LEU A 58 -3.42 -11.74 0.44
CA LEU A 58 -3.41 -10.34 0.91
C LEU A 58 -2.28 -9.52 0.29
N GLU A 59 -1.18 -10.16 -0.03
CA GLU A 59 -0.02 -9.59 -0.71
C GLU A 59 -0.37 -9.22 -2.15
N SER A 60 -1.20 -10.04 -2.80
CA SER A 60 -1.73 -9.76 -4.14
C SER A 60 -2.68 -8.55 -4.11
N VAL A 61 -3.53 -8.43 -3.08
CA VAL A 61 -4.39 -7.25 -2.86
C VAL A 61 -3.54 -6.00 -2.64
N LEU A 62 -2.47 -6.10 -1.83
CA LEU A 62 -1.54 -4.99 -1.62
C LEU A 62 -0.86 -4.55 -2.92
N PHE A 63 -0.41 -5.50 -3.73
CA PHE A 63 0.24 -5.24 -5.01
C PHE A 63 -0.67 -4.42 -5.94
N LEU A 64 -1.90 -4.87 -6.15
CA LEU A 64 -2.87 -4.19 -7.00
C LEU A 64 -3.27 -2.81 -6.44
N TYR A 65 -3.44 -2.71 -5.11
CA TYR A 65 -3.71 -1.44 -4.45
C TYR A 65 -2.55 -0.45 -4.64
N THR A 66 -1.31 -0.92 -4.59
CA THR A 66 -0.12 -0.07 -4.77
C THR A 66 0.01 0.44 -6.20
N ILE A 67 -0.30 -0.40 -7.20
CA ILE A 67 -0.38 0.04 -8.60
C ILE A 67 -1.38 1.19 -8.76
N THR A 68 -2.57 1.01 -8.19
CA THR A 68 -3.64 2.00 -8.21
C THR A 68 -3.20 3.31 -7.57
N PHE A 69 -2.62 3.24 -6.37
CA PHE A 69 -2.08 4.40 -5.65
C PHE A 69 -1.04 5.15 -6.49
N ALA A 70 -0.08 4.44 -7.09
CA ALA A 70 0.97 5.06 -7.88
C ALA A 70 0.46 5.70 -9.18
N MET A 71 -0.51 5.05 -9.85
CA MET A 71 -1.18 5.63 -11.02
C MET A 71 -1.85 6.96 -10.66
N ARG A 72 -2.64 6.96 -9.58
CA ARG A 72 -3.32 8.16 -9.09
C ARG A 72 -2.32 9.25 -8.71
N PHE A 73 -1.24 8.90 -8.01
CA PHE A 73 -0.25 9.86 -7.53
C PHE A 73 0.36 10.67 -8.68
N VAL A 74 0.82 10.01 -9.75
CA VAL A 74 1.43 10.68 -10.92
C VAL A 74 0.43 11.56 -11.65
N VAL A 75 -0.77 11.04 -11.93
CA VAL A 75 -1.74 11.74 -12.78
C VAL A 75 -2.41 12.90 -12.05
N THR A 76 -2.58 12.79 -10.74
CA THR A 76 -3.15 13.89 -9.92
C THR A 76 -2.20 15.08 -9.87
N GLN A 77 -0.89 14.83 -9.80
CA GLN A 77 0.11 15.91 -9.89
C GLN A 77 0.00 16.67 -11.23
N GLN A 78 -0.14 15.95 -12.35
CA GLN A 78 -0.32 16.57 -13.67
C GLN A 78 -1.66 17.31 -13.77
N LEU A 79 -2.74 16.73 -13.22
CA LEU A 79 -4.06 17.35 -13.18
C LEU A 79 -4.02 18.68 -12.42
N PHE A 80 -3.29 18.75 -11.31
CA PHE A 80 -3.14 20.00 -10.55
C PHE A 80 -2.35 21.06 -11.32
N ILE A 81 -1.34 20.70 -12.10
CA ILE A 81 -0.62 21.66 -12.96
C ILE A 81 -1.57 22.22 -14.03
N ALA A 82 -2.36 21.36 -14.68
CA ALA A 82 -3.32 21.78 -15.69
C ALA A 82 -4.40 22.70 -15.10
N LYS A 83 -5.00 22.33 -13.97
CA LYS A 83 -6.01 23.14 -13.28
C LYS A 83 -5.44 24.44 -12.71
N SER A 84 -4.19 24.47 -12.21
CA SER A 84 -3.61 25.71 -11.68
C SER A 84 -3.32 26.70 -12.79
N CYS A 85 -2.96 26.20 -13.97
CA CYS A 85 -2.77 27.03 -15.14
C CYS A 85 -4.09 27.67 -15.60
N LEU A 86 -5.13 26.87 -15.81
CA LEU A 86 -6.44 27.37 -16.26
C LEU A 86 -7.13 28.30 -15.27
N SER A 87 -6.78 28.22 -13.99
CA SER A 87 -7.30 29.16 -12.99
C SER A 87 -6.63 30.54 -13.03
N ALA A 88 -5.43 30.65 -13.61
CA ALA A 88 -4.63 31.88 -13.58
C ALA A 88 -4.41 32.50 -14.98
N TYR A 89 -4.50 31.68 -16.03
CA TYR A 89 -4.17 32.06 -17.40
C TYR A 89 -5.19 31.50 -18.40
N PRO A 90 -5.35 32.15 -19.57
CA PRO A 90 -6.16 31.63 -20.67
C PRO A 90 -5.57 30.33 -21.27
N GLU A 91 -6.42 29.57 -21.96
CA GLU A 91 -6.11 28.21 -22.46
C GLU A 91 -4.92 28.14 -23.42
N ASP A 92 -4.70 29.19 -24.21
CA ASP A 92 -3.60 29.32 -25.18
C ASP A 92 -2.21 29.32 -24.51
N VAL A 93 -2.10 30.01 -23.37
CA VAL A 93 -0.89 30.04 -22.55
C VAL A 93 -0.63 28.68 -21.92
N CYS A 94 -1.70 27.99 -21.47
CA CYS A 94 -1.60 26.69 -20.83
C CYS A 94 -1.26 25.56 -21.80
N ALA A 95 -1.76 25.60 -23.04
CA ALA A 95 -1.39 24.65 -24.09
C ALA A 95 0.12 24.70 -24.40
N THR A 96 0.73 25.88 -24.28
CA THR A 96 2.14 26.11 -24.59
C THR A 96 2.99 26.30 -23.32
N LEU A 97 2.53 25.80 -22.16
CA LEU A 97 3.16 26.04 -20.86
C LEU A 97 4.65 25.68 -20.84
N SER A 98 5.08 24.65 -21.57
CA SER A 98 6.48 24.23 -21.64
C SER A 98 7.41 25.27 -22.27
N GLN A 99 6.90 26.12 -23.17
CA GLN A 99 7.65 27.16 -23.88
C GLN A 99 7.47 28.55 -23.25
N GLN A 100 6.61 28.68 -22.24
CA GLN A 100 6.39 29.93 -21.52
C GLN A 100 7.59 30.32 -20.65
N ASN A 101 7.63 31.60 -20.28
CA ASN A 101 8.63 32.16 -19.38
C ASN A 101 8.75 31.35 -18.08
N ALA A 102 9.98 31.21 -17.58
CA ALA A 102 10.26 30.47 -16.35
C ALA A 102 9.41 30.95 -15.16
N THR A 103 9.17 32.26 -15.04
CA THR A 103 8.34 32.85 -13.98
C THR A 103 6.89 32.34 -13.98
N VAL A 104 6.28 32.18 -15.16
CA VAL A 104 4.91 31.67 -15.31
C VAL A 104 4.86 30.18 -14.97
N ARG A 105 5.81 29.41 -15.49
CA ARG A 105 5.91 27.97 -15.20
C ARG A 105 6.12 27.70 -13.72
N ASP A 106 7.01 28.45 -13.09
CA ASP A 106 7.32 28.29 -11.67
C ASP A 106 6.14 28.68 -10.79
N ALA A 107 5.39 29.74 -11.14
CA ALA A 107 4.18 30.13 -10.41
C ALA A 107 3.08 29.06 -10.46
N VAL A 108 2.78 28.55 -11.67
CA VAL A 108 1.77 27.50 -11.90
C VAL A 108 2.16 26.20 -11.18
N THR A 109 3.43 25.79 -11.32
CA THR A 109 3.97 24.56 -10.72
C THR A 109 4.01 24.68 -9.20
N ARG A 110 4.40 25.84 -8.66
CA ARG A 110 4.38 26.09 -7.21
C ARG A 110 2.97 25.95 -6.64
N ASN A 111 1.97 26.54 -7.30
CA ASN A 111 0.58 26.43 -6.83
C ASN A 111 0.07 24.98 -6.88
N ALA A 112 0.37 24.26 -7.96
CA ALA A 112 0.03 22.84 -8.09
C ALA A 112 0.72 21.99 -7.01
N ASN A 113 2.00 22.23 -6.75
CA ASN A 113 2.77 21.52 -5.73
C ASN A 113 2.23 21.76 -4.32
N ILE A 114 1.77 22.97 -3.99
CA ILE A 114 1.13 23.26 -2.70
C ILE A 114 -0.15 22.43 -2.55
N HIS A 115 -1.01 22.37 -3.57
CA HIS A 115 -2.23 21.57 -3.52
C HIS A 115 -1.94 20.06 -3.48
N ASN A 116 -0.91 19.61 -4.21
CA ASN A 116 -0.44 18.22 -4.14
C ASN A 116 0.07 17.88 -2.74
N LEU A 117 0.87 18.75 -2.14
CA LEU A 117 1.35 18.57 -0.78
C LEU A 117 0.20 18.52 0.22
N LEU A 118 -0.80 19.41 0.09
CA LEU A 118 -1.98 19.38 0.95
C LEU A 118 -2.77 18.08 0.80
N LEU A 119 -2.93 17.57 -0.43
CA LEU A 119 -3.55 16.27 -0.69
C LEU A 119 -2.79 15.14 0.00
N VAL A 120 -1.48 15.06 -0.21
CA VAL A 120 -0.60 14.03 0.37
C VAL A 120 -0.64 14.11 1.90
N LEU A 121 -0.51 15.30 2.49
CA LEU A 121 -0.60 15.45 3.95
C LEU A 121 -1.97 15.03 4.49
N SER A 122 -3.05 15.38 3.78
CA SER A 122 -4.41 14.99 4.16
C SER A 122 -4.66 13.49 4.04
N GLU A 123 -3.94 12.78 3.17
CA GLU A 123 -4.03 11.32 3.06
C GLU A 123 -3.14 10.63 4.10
N PHE A 124 -1.86 11.01 4.20
CA PHE A 124 -0.86 10.31 5.03
C PHE A 124 -0.95 10.64 6.52
N VAL A 125 -1.24 11.89 6.91
CA VAL A 125 -1.28 12.27 8.34
C VAL A 125 -2.41 11.55 9.06
N PRO A 126 -3.68 11.57 8.58
CA PRO A 126 -4.73 10.80 9.21
C PRO A 126 -4.49 9.30 9.09
N ALA A 127 -3.96 8.81 7.97
CA ALA A 127 -3.64 7.39 7.80
C ALA A 127 -2.61 6.90 8.83
N ALA A 128 -1.58 7.70 9.14
CA ALA A 128 -0.58 7.36 10.15
C ALA A 128 -1.18 7.34 11.57
N VAL A 129 -2.12 8.24 11.86
CA VAL A 129 -2.85 8.25 13.13
C VAL A 129 -3.78 7.04 13.21
N MET A 130 -4.51 6.76 12.13
CA MET A 130 -5.42 5.63 12.02
C MET A 130 -4.70 4.28 12.04
N SER A 131 -3.48 4.18 11.52
CA SER A 131 -2.74 2.91 11.48
C SER A 131 -2.40 2.36 12.86
N VAL A 132 -2.12 3.24 13.83
CA VAL A 132 -1.90 2.84 15.23
C VAL A 132 -3.17 2.18 15.79
N PHE A 133 -4.34 2.75 15.52
CA PHE A 133 -5.62 2.23 15.99
C PHE A 133 -5.99 0.94 15.27
N LEU A 134 -5.94 0.95 13.94
CA LEU A 134 -6.27 -0.21 13.11
C LEU A 134 -5.35 -1.38 13.43
N SER A 135 -4.08 -1.15 13.76
CA SER A 135 -3.15 -2.23 14.15
C SER A 135 -3.61 -2.95 15.42
N SER A 136 -3.93 -2.20 16.49
CA SER A 136 -4.45 -2.80 17.73
C SER A 136 -5.81 -3.49 17.55
N TRP A 137 -6.65 -2.95 16.66
CA TRP A 137 -7.96 -3.52 16.36
C TRP A 137 -7.83 -4.82 15.55
N CYS A 138 -6.91 -4.87 14.58
CA CYS A 138 -6.64 -6.05 13.77
C CYS A 138 -6.19 -7.25 14.61
N ASP A 139 -5.48 -7.00 15.71
CA ASP A 139 -5.03 -8.05 16.61
C ASP A 139 -6.19 -8.74 17.34
N LYS A 140 -7.21 -7.98 17.75
CA LYS A 140 -8.38 -8.46 18.51
C LYS A 140 -9.49 -9.02 17.61
N HIS A 141 -9.74 -8.36 16.47
CA HIS A 141 -10.95 -8.56 15.67
C HIS A 141 -10.70 -9.23 14.31
N GLY A 142 -9.44 -9.45 13.96
CA GLY A 142 -9.02 -9.84 12.61
C GLY A 142 -8.88 -8.64 11.69
N ASN A 143 -8.43 -8.84 10.47
CA ASN A 143 -8.04 -7.75 9.57
C ASN A 143 -9.02 -7.48 8.41
N ARG A 144 -10.10 -8.26 8.27
CA ARG A 144 -11.01 -8.15 7.11
C ARG A 144 -11.76 -6.82 7.01
N ILE A 145 -12.33 -6.32 8.11
CA ILE A 145 -13.13 -5.09 8.09
C ILE A 145 -12.28 -3.82 7.82
N PRO A 146 -11.09 -3.64 8.43
CA PRO A 146 -10.21 -2.51 8.15
C PRO A 146 -9.71 -2.54 6.71
N LEU A 147 -9.45 -3.74 6.18
CA LEU A 147 -9.08 -3.93 4.79
C LEU A 147 -10.18 -3.42 3.84
N LEU A 148 -11.44 -3.82 4.09
CA LEU A 148 -12.59 -3.34 3.31
C LEU A 148 -12.84 -1.84 3.50
N LEU A 149 -12.74 -1.33 4.73
CA LEU A 149 -12.90 0.09 5.02
C LEU A 149 -11.90 0.94 4.23
N ASN A 150 -10.65 0.50 4.19
CA ASN A 150 -9.58 1.16 3.45
C ASN A 150 -9.85 1.16 1.93
N LEU A 151 -10.21 0.00 1.38
CA LEU A 151 -10.57 -0.11 -0.04
C LEU A 151 -11.80 0.74 -0.41
N CYS A 152 -12.79 0.84 0.48
CA CYS A 152 -13.94 1.71 0.28
C CYS A 152 -13.55 3.20 0.25
N GLY A 153 -12.66 3.64 1.13
CA GLY A 153 -12.18 5.02 1.10
C GLY A 153 -11.36 5.35 -0.15
N ALA A 154 -10.53 4.43 -0.59
CA ALA A 154 -9.82 4.55 -1.87
C ALA A 154 -10.79 4.62 -3.05
N PHE A 155 -11.86 3.81 -3.05
CA PHE A 155 -12.91 3.87 -4.06
C PHE A 155 -13.61 5.23 -4.09
N VAL A 156 -13.96 5.78 -2.92
CA VAL A 156 -14.58 7.11 -2.81
C VAL A 156 -13.66 8.20 -3.35
N LEU A 157 -12.37 8.13 -3.04
CA LEU A 157 -11.37 9.06 -3.57
C LEU A 157 -11.26 8.95 -5.10
N ASP A 158 -11.07 7.75 -5.63
CA ASP A 158 -10.89 7.55 -7.07
C ASP A 158 -12.15 7.95 -7.85
N ALA A 159 -13.34 7.52 -7.39
CA ALA A 159 -14.61 7.88 -8.02
C ALA A 159 -14.88 9.39 -7.93
N GLY A 160 -14.61 10.02 -6.77
CA GLY A 160 -14.75 11.47 -6.62
C GLY A 160 -13.76 12.25 -7.48
N THR A 161 -12.57 11.70 -7.72
CA THR A 161 -11.58 12.30 -8.62
C THR A 161 -12.02 12.19 -10.08
N VAL A 162 -12.64 11.07 -10.50
CA VAL A 162 -13.27 10.95 -11.83
C VAL A 162 -14.29 12.07 -12.04
N VAL A 163 -15.17 12.32 -11.06
CA VAL A 163 -16.15 13.42 -11.14
C VAL A 163 -15.46 14.78 -11.26
N THR A 164 -14.34 14.99 -10.57
CA THR A 164 -13.56 16.23 -10.62
C THR A 164 -12.83 16.43 -11.95
N VAL A 165 -12.55 15.35 -12.67
CA VAL A 165 -12.00 15.39 -14.04
C VAL A 165 -13.11 15.66 -15.06
N LEU A 166 -14.30 15.08 -14.89
CA LEU A 166 -15.45 15.37 -15.76
C LEU A 166 -15.93 16.82 -15.61
N VAL A 167 -15.94 17.33 -14.38
CA VAL A 167 -16.25 18.73 -14.08
C VAL A 167 -14.94 19.49 -13.85
N PHE A 168 -14.26 19.87 -14.94
CA PHE A 168 -12.95 20.49 -14.85
C PHE A 168 -12.95 21.80 -14.03
N SER A 169 -14.08 22.52 -14.02
CA SER A 169 -14.32 23.72 -13.20
C SER A 169 -14.36 23.46 -11.69
N ALA A 170 -14.44 22.21 -11.24
CA ALA A 170 -14.46 21.88 -9.82
C ALA A 170 -13.13 22.25 -9.13
N PRO A 171 -13.17 22.86 -7.93
CA PRO A 171 -11.97 23.35 -7.26
C PRO A 171 -11.06 22.21 -6.82
N MET A 172 -9.75 22.45 -6.83
CA MET A 172 -8.74 21.47 -6.44
C MET A 172 -8.93 20.94 -5.02
N TYR A 173 -9.45 21.77 -4.12
CA TYR A 173 -9.72 21.43 -2.72
C TYR A 173 -10.65 20.23 -2.55
N VAL A 174 -11.52 19.94 -3.52
CA VAL A 174 -12.38 18.74 -3.47
C VAL A 174 -11.54 17.47 -3.38
N ASN A 175 -10.45 17.39 -4.16
CA ASN A 175 -9.54 16.24 -4.10
C ASN A 175 -8.86 16.13 -2.73
N VAL A 176 -8.51 17.27 -2.10
CA VAL A 176 -7.90 17.29 -0.76
C VAL A 176 -8.86 16.73 0.28
N VAL A 177 -10.15 17.11 0.22
CA VAL A 177 -11.19 16.57 1.11
C VAL A 177 -11.41 15.07 0.86
N LEU A 178 -11.45 14.64 -0.40
CA LEU A 178 -11.54 13.22 -0.74
C LEU A 178 -10.31 12.44 -0.24
N GLY A 179 -9.11 13.03 -0.32
CA GLY A 179 -7.88 12.48 0.21
C GLY A 179 -7.92 12.36 1.73
N LEU A 180 -8.51 13.34 2.42
CA LEU A 180 -8.76 13.27 3.86
C LEU A 180 -9.67 12.08 4.22
N VAL A 181 -10.75 11.87 3.45
CA VAL A 181 -11.64 10.71 3.65
C VAL A 181 -10.87 9.40 3.48
N CYS A 182 -10.08 9.27 2.41
CA CYS A 182 -9.23 8.11 2.18
C CYS A 182 -8.22 7.89 3.32
N GLY A 183 -7.57 8.96 3.78
CA GLY A 183 -6.64 8.93 4.91
C GLY A 183 -7.29 8.45 6.21
N VAL A 184 -8.48 8.97 6.53
CA VAL A 184 -9.24 8.57 7.73
C VAL A 184 -9.71 7.11 7.63
N THR A 185 -10.02 6.61 6.45
CA THR A 185 -10.34 5.19 6.27
C THR A 185 -9.12 4.26 6.31
N GLY A 186 -7.92 4.81 6.17
CA GLY A 186 -6.65 4.12 6.45
C GLY A 186 -5.55 4.35 5.41
N GLY A 187 -5.91 4.60 4.15
CA GLY A 187 -4.97 4.82 3.05
C GLY A 187 -3.90 3.73 2.87
N LEU A 188 -2.86 4.04 2.10
CA LEU A 188 -1.77 3.08 1.84
C LEU A 188 -1.05 2.63 3.13
N VAL A 189 -0.89 3.53 4.11
CA VAL A 189 -0.17 3.25 5.37
C VAL A 189 -0.87 2.18 6.21
N CYS A 190 -2.20 2.24 6.36
CA CYS A 190 -2.90 1.18 7.08
C CYS A 190 -2.90 -0.12 6.29
N MET A 191 -2.96 -0.05 4.96
CA MET A 191 -2.97 -1.22 4.11
C MET A 191 -1.69 -2.04 4.23
N THR A 192 -0.54 -1.36 4.17
CA THR A 192 0.77 -2.00 4.36
C THR A 192 0.89 -2.58 5.76
N ALA A 193 0.51 -1.82 6.80
CA ALA A 193 0.57 -2.30 8.19
C ALA A 193 -0.28 -3.57 8.41
N ILE A 194 -1.48 -3.62 7.83
CA ILE A 194 -2.37 -4.78 7.91
C ILE A 194 -1.74 -6.01 7.27
N VAL A 195 -1.17 -5.86 6.06
CA VAL A 195 -0.58 -6.97 5.33
C VAL A 195 0.72 -7.43 5.97
N GLU A 196 1.56 -6.52 6.46
CA GLU A 196 2.79 -6.85 7.20
C GLU A 196 2.50 -7.56 8.53
N SER A 197 1.51 -7.08 9.29
CA SER A 197 1.06 -7.77 10.51
C SER A 197 0.55 -9.17 10.18
N ASN A 198 -0.27 -9.31 9.15
CA ASN A 198 -0.75 -10.62 8.70
C ASN A 198 0.40 -11.53 8.21
N ALA A 199 1.36 -10.98 7.48
CA ALA A 199 2.53 -11.71 7.00
C ALA A 199 3.31 -12.29 8.18
N SER A 200 3.48 -11.51 9.26
CA SER A 200 4.14 -11.98 10.49
C SER A 200 3.39 -13.09 11.21
N ARG A 201 2.05 -13.06 11.20
CA ARG A 201 1.18 -14.02 11.91
C ARG A 201 0.97 -15.32 11.13
N SER A 202 0.95 -15.24 9.80
CA SER A 202 0.65 -16.38 8.92
C SER A 202 1.89 -17.12 8.42
N SER A 203 3.09 -16.54 8.56
CA SER A 203 4.34 -17.19 8.15
C SER A 203 4.89 -18.13 9.22
N ARG A 204 5.44 -19.26 8.78
CA ARG A 204 6.37 -20.05 9.60
C ARG A 204 7.67 -19.27 9.83
N GLU A 205 8.36 -19.50 10.96
CA GLU A 205 9.59 -18.78 11.33
C GLU A 205 10.67 -18.80 10.23
N ASP A 206 10.81 -19.95 9.56
CA ASP A 206 11.78 -20.19 8.49
C ASP A 206 11.45 -19.45 7.18
N MET A 207 10.18 -19.10 6.95
CA MET A 207 9.70 -18.44 5.72
C MET A 207 9.26 -16.99 5.95
N ARG A 208 9.31 -16.51 7.20
CA ARG A 208 8.88 -15.15 7.56
C ARG A 208 9.67 -14.09 6.79
N ALA A 209 11.00 -14.21 6.75
CA ALA A 209 11.85 -13.27 6.02
C ALA A 209 11.51 -13.23 4.52
N VAL A 210 11.26 -14.40 3.91
CA VAL A 210 10.87 -14.51 2.50
C VAL A 210 9.51 -13.84 2.26
N LYS A 211 8.55 -14.03 3.17
CA LYS A 211 7.23 -13.41 3.06
C LYS A 211 7.31 -11.88 3.12
N PHE A 212 8.10 -11.34 4.05
CA PHE A 212 8.36 -9.89 4.11
C PHE A 212 9.05 -9.37 2.85
N LEU A 213 9.98 -10.13 2.27
CA LEU A 213 10.60 -9.77 1.00
C LEU A 213 9.57 -9.68 -0.13
N PHE A 214 8.59 -10.60 -0.19
CA PHE A 214 7.49 -10.53 -1.16
C PHE A 214 6.55 -9.33 -0.94
N VAL A 215 6.25 -8.99 0.32
CA VAL A 215 5.47 -7.78 0.63
C VAL A 215 6.18 -6.52 0.15
N MET A 216 7.48 -6.41 0.45
CA MET A 216 8.29 -5.26 0.05
C MET A 216 8.48 -5.19 -1.47
N SER A 217 8.70 -6.33 -2.14
CA SER A 217 8.82 -6.36 -3.60
C SER A 217 7.50 -6.02 -4.28
N ALA A 218 6.36 -6.48 -3.74
CA ALA A 218 5.03 -6.09 -4.23
C ALA A 218 4.84 -4.56 -4.14
N LEU A 219 5.28 -3.93 -3.04
CA LEU A 219 5.22 -2.48 -2.90
C LEU A 219 6.09 -1.77 -3.94
N LEU A 220 7.38 -2.12 -4.02
CA LEU A 220 8.33 -1.45 -4.90
C LEU A 220 7.98 -1.65 -6.38
N VAL A 221 7.70 -2.88 -6.79
CA VAL A 221 7.34 -3.21 -8.18
C VAL A 221 5.97 -2.62 -8.51
N GLY A 222 5.01 -2.65 -7.57
CA GLY A 222 3.70 -2.07 -7.75
C GLY A 222 3.75 -0.57 -8.04
N VAL A 223 4.61 0.18 -7.32
CA VAL A 223 4.80 1.62 -7.59
C VAL A 223 5.33 1.84 -9.01
N GLN A 224 6.40 1.14 -9.40
CA GLN A 224 7.02 1.35 -10.71
C GLN A 224 6.08 0.96 -11.86
N LEU A 225 5.35 -0.16 -11.72
CA LEU A 225 4.36 -0.57 -12.72
C LEU A 225 3.20 0.43 -12.81
N GLY A 226 2.71 0.94 -11.69
CA GLY A 226 1.67 1.96 -11.68
C GLY A 226 2.10 3.23 -12.41
N GLN A 227 3.33 3.70 -12.18
CA GLN A 227 3.87 4.86 -12.89
C GLN A 227 3.95 4.62 -14.40
N LEU A 228 4.45 3.45 -14.84
CA LEU A 228 4.54 3.10 -16.26
C LEU A 228 3.16 3.02 -16.93
N ILE A 229 2.23 2.29 -16.31
CA ILE A 229 0.85 2.14 -16.83
C ILE A 229 0.16 3.51 -16.92
N SER A 230 0.38 4.37 -15.92
CA SER A 230 -0.21 5.71 -15.91
C SER A 230 0.26 6.58 -17.08
N GLY A 231 1.53 6.47 -17.48
CA GLY A 231 2.09 7.24 -18.60
C GLY A 231 1.51 6.82 -19.96
N GLU A 232 1.42 5.51 -20.20
CA GLU A 232 0.82 4.97 -21.43
C GLU A 232 -0.66 5.34 -21.53
N LEU A 233 -1.39 5.15 -20.43
CA LEU A 233 -2.84 5.40 -20.38
C LEU A 233 -3.17 6.89 -20.47
N PHE A 234 -2.34 7.75 -19.89
CA PHE A 234 -2.43 9.21 -20.04
C PHE A 234 -2.17 9.65 -21.49
N SER A 235 -1.20 9.02 -22.16
CA SER A 235 -0.90 9.33 -23.57
C SER A 235 -2.02 8.88 -24.52
N ALA A 236 -2.72 7.80 -24.19
CA ALA A 236 -3.79 7.25 -25.02
C ALA A 236 -5.11 8.03 -24.94
N GLY A 237 -5.47 8.58 -23.77
CA GLY A 237 -6.77 9.25 -23.61
C GLY A 237 -6.86 10.27 -22.48
N GLY A 238 -5.73 10.81 -22.02
CA GLY A 238 -5.67 11.85 -21.00
C GLY A 238 -6.00 11.34 -19.58
N TYR A 239 -6.62 12.20 -18.77
CA TYR A 239 -6.85 11.93 -17.35
C TYR A 239 -7.92 10.86 -17.10
N LEU A 240 -9.00 10.85 -17.91
CA LEU A 240 -10.20 10.06 -17.63
C LEU A 240 -9.95 8.53 -17.63
N PRO A 241 -9.28 7.93 -18.65
CA PRO A 241 -9.04 6.49 -18.67
C PRO A 241 -8.21 6.01 -17.48
N VAL A 242 -7.26 6.83 -17.00
CA VAL A 242 -6.41 6.49 -15.85
C VAL A 242 -7.25 6.30 -14.60
N TYR A 243 -8.10 7.27 -14.27
CA TYR A 243 -8.94 7.17 -13.08
C TYR A 243 -10.02 6.09 -13.22
N CYS A 244 -10.56 5.86 -14.42
CA CYS A 244 -11.49 4.76 -14.66
C CYS A 244 -10.85 3.38 -14.41
N VAL A 245 -9.62 3.17 -14.89
CA VAL A 245 -8.86 1.94 -14.63
C VAL A 245 -8.53 1.82 -13.14
N SER A 246 -8.16 2.92 -12.47
CA SER A 246 -7.95 2.98 -11.02
C SER A 246 -9.17 2.46 -10.25
N VAL A 247 -10.35 3.03 -10.52
CA VAL A 247 -11.63 2.60 -9.93
C VAL A 247 -11.90 1.12 -10.20
N GLY A 248 -11.65 0.64 -11.42
CA GLY A 248 -11.82 -0.76 -11.80
C GLY A 248 -10.93 -1.71 -10.99
N ILE A 249 -9.66 -1.35 -10.78
CA ILE A 249 -8.72 -2.14 -9.97
C ILE A 249 -9.11 -2.13 -8.49
N VAL A 250 -9.57 -1.00 -7.95
CA VAL A 250 -10.07 -0.94 -6.55
C VAL A 250 -11.29 -1.81 -6.37
N LEU A 251 -12.26 -1.76 -7.29
CA LEU A 251 -13.44 -2.62 -7.26
C LEU A 251 -13.07 -4.10 -7.36
N PHE A 252 -12.10 -4.44 -8.22
CA PHE A 252 -11.59 -5.79 -8.31
C PHE A 252 -10.93 -6.25 -6.99
N ASN A 253 -10.18 -5.37 -6.32
CA ASN A 253 -9.63 -5.67 -4.99
C ASN A 253 -10.73 -5.91 -3.95
N ILE A 254 -11.77 -5.08 -3.92
CA ILE A 254 -12.92 -5.28 -3.02
C ILE A 254 -13.55 -6.65 -3.30
N LEU A 255 -13.75 -7.00 -4.58
CA LEU A 255 -14.30 -8.29 -4.98
C LEU A 255 -13.40 -9.44 -4.54
N MET A 256 -12.08 -9.32 -4.71
CA MET A 256 -11.13 -10.35 -4.27
C MET A 256 -11.21 -10.58 -2.75
N VAL A 257 -11.28 -9.51 -1.97
CA VAL A 257 -11.39 -9.60 -0.51
C VAL A 257 -12.71 -10.26 -0.08
N VAL A 258 -13.81 -9.91 -0.73
CA VAL A 258 -15.13 -10.46 -0.41
C VAL A 258 -15.25 -11.92 -0.83
N VAL A 259 -14.85 -12.27 -2.05
CA VAL A 259 -15.02 -13.61 -2.65
C VAL A 259 -14.02 -14.61 -2.11
N PHE A 260 -12.73 -14.25 -2.04
CA PHE A 260 -11.69 -15.16 -1.54
C PHE A 260 -11.57 -15.14 -0.01
N ASN A 261 -12.44 -14.38 0.67
CA ASN A 261 -12.39 -14.15 2.11
C ASN A 261 -10.96 -13.83 2.57
N ALA A 262 -10.28 -12.95 1.83
CA ALA A 262 -8.90 -12.59 2.09
C ALA A 262 -8.85 -11.76 3.38
N GLY A 263 -8.50 -12.42 4.49
CA GLY A 263 -8.45 -11.81 5.81
C GLY A 263 -8.95 -12.75 6.90
N THR A 264 -8.44 -12.55 8.10
CA THR A 264 -8.91 -13.18 9.31
C THR A 264 -10.14 -12.43 9.84
N THR A 265 -11.17 -13.17 10.24
CA THR A 265 -12.36 -12.63 10.94
C THR A 265 -12.49 -13.38 12.25
N SER A 266 -12.57 -12.69 13.39
CA SER A 266 -12.90 -13.38 14.64
C SER A 266 -14.39 -13.73 14.65
N SER A 267 -14.69 -15.03 14.81
CA SER A 267 -16.03 -15.63 14.63
C SER A 267 -17.08 -15.19 15.68
N THR A 268 -16.70 -14.38 16.68
CA THR A 268 -17.45 -14.30 17.95
C THR A 268 -18.09 -12.95 18.26
N SER A 269 -17.84 -11.88 17.50
CA SER A 269 -18.32 -10.53 17.85
C SER A 269 -19.21 -9.90 16.77
N ARG A 270 -20.34 -9.31 17.15
CA ARG A 270 -21.21 -8.58 16.21
C ARG A 270 -20.48 -7.31 15.76
N LEU A 271 -20.65 -6.90 14.50
CA LEU A 271 -20.11 -5.63 13.95
C LEU A 271 -20.33 -4.43 14.90
N ARG A 272 -21.49 -4.35 15.56
CA ARG A 272 -21.82 -3.29 16.53
C ARG A 272 -20.91 -3.28 17.76
N ASP A 273 -20.47 -4.45 18.23
CA ASP A 273 -19.56 -4.57 19.37
C ASP A 273 -18.12 -4.26 18.94
N MET A 274 -17.73 -4.67 17.72
CA MET A 274 -16.45 -4.31 17.09
C MET A 274 -16.30 -2.80 16.82
N LEU A 275 -17.41 -2.14 16.45
CA LEU A 275 -17.52 -0.68 16.29
C LEU A 275 -17.61 0.06 17.62
N LYS A 276 -18.17 -0.57 18.67
CA LYS A 276 -18.12 -0.01 20.03
C LYS A 276 -16.70 0.03 20.56
N ASP A 277 -15.84 -0.89 20.15
CA ASP A 277 -14.40 -0.92 20.45
C ASP A 277 -13.59 0.10 19.63
N LEU A 278 -14.16 0.71 18.59
CA LEU A 278 -13.59 1.90 17.95
C LEU A 278 -13.84 3.19 18.76
N ARG A 279 -14.42 3.13 19.97
CA ARG A 279 -14.60 4.32 20.82
C ARG A 279 -13.30 4.84 21.41
N MET A 280 -13.33 6.14 21.68
CA MET A 280 -12.28 7.00 22.25
C MET A 280 -11.44 6.42 23.42
N HIS A 281 -11.94 5.42 24.16
CA HIS A 281 -11.20 4.79 25.25
C HIS A 281 -10.02 3.96 24.72
N ASN A 282 -10.24 3.14 23.68
CA ASN A 282 -9.17 2.40 23.01
C ASN A 282 -8.25 3.33 22.19
N PHE A 283 -8.78 4.49 21.76
CA PHE A 283 -7.99 5.56 21.15
C PHE A 283 -6.94 6.10 22.11
N LYS A 284 -7.29 6.28 23.40
CA LYS A 284 -6.34 6.73 24.42
C LYS A 284 -5.29 5.65 24.72
N GLU A 285 -5.70 4.38 24.86
CA GLU A 285 -4.75 3.29 25.08
C GLU A 285 -3.78 3.08 23.92
N GLY A 286 -4.24 3.16 22.66
CA GLY A 286 -3.38 3.06 21.49
C GLY A 286 -2.41 4.24 21.37
N PHE A 287 -2.89 5.45 21.65
CA PHE A 287 -2.07 6.65 21.65
C PHE A 287 -1.03 6.63 22.79
N ASP A 288 -1.44 6.20 24.00
CA ASP A 288 -0.54 6.00 25.14
C ASP A 288 0.42 4.82 24.90
N ALA A 289 0.06 3.79 24.12
CA ALA A 289 0.97 2.73 23.75
C ALA A 289 2.02 3.18 22.71
N ALA A 290 1.64 4.07 21.80
CA ALA A 290 2.51 4.62 20.75
C ALA A 290 3.44 5.72 21.29
N PHE A 291 2.91 6.65 22.09
CA PHE A 291 3.62 7.85 22.57
C PHE A 291 3.92 7.85 24.07
N GLY A 292 3.37 6.89 24.83
CA GLY A 292 3.57 6.81 26.28
C GLY A 292 5.02 6.53 26.67
N TRP A 293 5.30 6.81 27.93
CA TRP A 293 6.65 6.71 28.48
C TRP A 293 7.07 5.25 28.67
N ARG A 294 7.97 4.76 27.81
CA ARG A 294 8.61 3.44 27.96
C ARG A 294 9.91 3.56 28.75
N PRO A 295 10.06 2.87 29.90
CA PRO A 295 11.35 2.76 30.60
C PRO A 295 12.35 1.94 29.76
N HIS A 296 13.66 2.12 29.99
CA HIS A 296 14.81 1.47 29.32
C HIS A 296 15.13 1.86 27.86
N GLY A 297 15.43 3.13 27.56
CA GLY A 297 16.18 3.53 26.33
C GLY A 297 15.51 3.22 24.98
N LEU A 298 14.32 2.62 24.99
CA LEU A 298 13.58 2.17 23.82
C LEU A 298 13.08 3.35 22.95
N ARG A 299 12.92 4.52 23.57
CA ARG A 299 12.56 5.78 22.89
C ARG A 299 13.57 6.18 21.84
N HIS A 300 14.87 6.08 22.15
CA HIS A 300 15.92 6.40 21.18
C HIS A 300 15.89 5.43 19.99
N ARG A 301 15.57 4.15 20.21
CA ARG A 301 15.44 3.16 19.13
C ARG A 301 14.24 3.42 18.23
N LEU A 302 13.08 3.76 18.78
CA LEU A 302 11.88 4.12 18.00
C LEU A 302 12.09 5.40 17.19
N VAL A 303 12.69 6.42 17.79
CA VAL A 303 13.02 7.67 17.10
C VAL A 303 14.08 7.43 16.02
N LEU A 304 15.11 6.62 16.28
CA LEU A 304 16.10 6.22 15.28
C LEU A 304 15.48 5.44 14.12
N LEU A 305 14.52 4.56 14.39
CA LEU A 305 13.78 3.83 13.35
C LEU A 305 12.88 4.76 12.53
N ALA A 306 12.17 5.69 13.17
CA ALA A 306 11.34 6.66 12.45
C ALA A 306 12.21 7.61 11.61
N LEU A 307 13.35 8.06 12.16
CA LEU A 307 14.31 8.90 11.46
C LEU A 307 14.95 8.13 10.28
N SER A 308 15.35 6.87 10.48
CA SER A 308 15.93 6.06 9.41
C SER A 308 14.92 5.79 8.30
N LEU A 309 13.67 5.47 8.65
CA LEU A 309 12.59 5.29 7.67
C LEU A 309 12.33 6.59 6.90
N GLY A 310 12.33 7.74 7.58
CA GLY A 310 12.19 9.06 6.95
C GLY A 310 13.34 9.38 5.99
N VAL A 311 14.58 9.08 6.37
CA VAL A 311 15.76 9.25 5.51
C VAL A 311 15.71 8.31 4.30
N ILE A 312 15.27 7.06 4.47
CA ILE A 312 15.13 6.10 3.37
C ILE A 312 14.08 6.59 2.36
N LEU A 313 12.91 7.03 2.83
CA LEU A 313 11.84 7.55 1.98
C LEU A 313 12.29 8.83 1.24
N PHE A 314 12.97 9.74 1.94
CA PHE A 314 13.52 10.96 1.33
C PHE A 314 14.54 10.63 0.22
N ASN A 315 15.40 9.64 0.43
CA ASN A 315 16.36 9.19 -0.58
C ASN A 315 15.68 8.52 -1.77
N ALA A 316 14.61 7.73 -1.56
CA ALA A 316 13.90 7.06 -2.64
C ALA A 316 13.25 8.05 -3.62
N GLU A 317 12.56 9.07 -3.10
CA GLU A 317 11.96 10.15 -3.91
C GLU A 317 13.03 10.96 -4.67
N SER A 318 14.16 11.22 -3.99
CA SER A 318 15.31 11.90 -4.60
C SER A 318 15.89 11.06 -5.75
N GLN A 319 16.11 9.76 -5.54
CA GLN A 319 16.69 8.86 -6.55
C GLN A 319 15.80 8.71 -7.77
N CYS A 320 14.47 8.65 -7.62
CA CYS A 320 13.56 8.55 -8.76
C CYS A 320 13.63 9.80 -9.65
N THR A 321 13.78 10.97 -9.03
CA THR A 321 13.99 12.25 -9.75
C THR A 321 15.35 12.29 -10.46
N TYR A 322 16.42 11.82 -9.81
CA TYR A 322 17.74 11.77 -10.44
C TYR A 322 17.79 10.76 -11.59
N PHE A 323 17.23 9.56 -11.42
CA PHE A 323 17.27 8.51 -12.44
C PHE A 323 16.46 8.89 -13.68
N THR A 324 15.28 9.48 -13.50
CA THR A 324 14.49 10.01 -14.61
C THR A 324 15.20 11.17 -15.28
N TRP A 325 15.78 12.11 -14.53
CA TRP A 325 16.55 13.21 -15.10
C TRP A 325 17.76 12.76 -15.91
N PHE A 326 18.57 11.84 -15.37
CA PHE A 326 19.73 11.27 -16.07
C PHE A 326 19.31 10.42 -17.27
N GLY A 327 18.25 9.63 -17.14
CA GLY A 327 17.67 8.83 -18.23
C GLY A 327 17.20 9.71 -19.38
N SER A 328 16.43 10.77 -19.09
CA SER A 328 15.98 11.75 -20.07
C SER A 328 17.14 12.48 -20.74
N LYS A 329 18.17 12.89 -19.98
CA LYS A 329 19.37 13.55 -20.53
C LYS A 329 20.16 12.62 -21.44
N ALA A 330 20.40 11.37 -21.02
CA ALA A 330 21.11 10.38 -21.80
C ALA A 330 20.36 10.04 -23.10
N PHE A 331 19.04 9.90 -23.03
CA PHE A 331 18.19 9.68 -24.19
C PHE A 331 18.24 10.87 -25.16
N LEU A 332 18.04 12.10 -24.68
CA LEU A 332 18.12 13.32 -25.50
C LEU A 332 19.51 13.50 -26.14
N THR A 333 20.57 13.13 -25.42
CA THR A 333 21.94 13.19 -25.94
C THR A 333 22.14 12.20 -27.09
N ARG A 334 21.62 10.96 -26.96
CA ARG A 334 21.65 9.94 -28.02
C ARG A 334 20.82 10.33 -29.25
N VAL A 335 19.65 10.91 -29.05
CA VAL A 335 18.79 11.40 -30.15
C VAL A 335 19.46 12.57 -30.88
N THR A 336 20.02 13.53 -30.13
CA THR A 336 20.73 14.67 -30.73
C THR A 336 21.99 14.22 -31.47
N ALA A 337 22.74 13.26 -30.93
CA ALA A 337 23.90 12.69 -31.60
C ALA A 337 23.52 11.96 -32.92
N ARG A 338 22.43 11.18 -32.93
CA ARG A 338 21.91 10.55 -34.15
C ARG A 338 21.46 11.57 -35.19
N ARG A 339 20.74 12.62 -34.77
CA ARG A 339 20.29 13.70 -35.67
C ARG A 339 21.47 14.44 -36.31
N ASN A 340 22.50 14.76 -35.52
CA ASN A 340 23.70 15.43 -36.02
C ASN A 340 24.54 14.54 -36.95
N ALA A 341 24.55 13.22 -36.73
CA ALA A 341 25.19 12.27 -37.63
C ALA A 341 24.50 12.19 -39.00
N LEU A 342 23.15 12.15 -39.01
CA LEU A 342 22.35 12.19 -40.24
C LEU A 342 22.57 13.49 -41.03
N TYR A 343 22.52 14.65 -40.35
CA TYR A 343 22.77 15.95 -40.99
C TYR A 343 24.16 16.03 -41.64
N ARG A 344 25.18 15.48 -40.97
CA ARG A 344 26.56 15.46 -41.47
C ARG A 344 26.73 14.52 -42.67
N SER A 345 25.98 13.43 -42.75
CA SER A 345 25.92 12.55 -43.93
C SER A 345 25.26 13.23 -45.12
N ASP A 346 24.19 13.99 -44.91
CA ASP A 346 23.49 14.73 -45.99
C ASP A 346 24.30 15.93 -46.51
N THR A 347 25.12 16.57 -45.67
CA THR A 347 26.02 17.65 -46.14
C THR A 347 27.16 17.12 -47.01
N TYR A 348 27.59 15.87 -46.76
CA TYR A 348 28.68 15.22 -47.50
C TYR A 348 28.23 14.64 -48.84
N SER A 349 26.95 14.29 -48.99
CA SER A 349 26.37 13.87 -50.27
C SER A 349 26.12 15.08 -51.19
N SER A 350 25.64 16.20 -50.65
CA SER A 350 25.38 17.43 -51.42
C SER A 350 26.65 18.17 -51.89
N SER A 351 27.82 17.84 -51.37
CA SER A 351 29.12 18.43 -51.77
C SER A 351 29.91 17.55 -52.76
N ARG A 352 29.37 16.37 -53.13
CA ARG A 352 29.93 15.46 -54.14
C ARG A 352 29.16 15.43 -55.46
N THR A 353 28.00 16.09 -55.53
CA THR A 353 27.27 16.43 -56.75
C THR A 353 27.63 17.84 -57.17
#